data_AF-A0A2T2UA79-F1
#
_entry.id   AF-A0A2T2UA79-F1
#
_cell.length_a   1.000
_cell.length_b   1.000
_cell.length_c   1.000
_cell.angle_alpha   90.00
_cell.angle_beta   90.00
_cell.angle_gamma   90.00
#
_symmetry.space_group_name_H-M   'P 1'
#
loop_
_entity.id
_entity.type
_entity.pdbx_description
1 polymer ?
#
loop_
_entity_poly.entity_id
_entity_poly.type
_entity_poly.pdbx_seq_one_letter_code
_entity_poly.pdbx_strand_id
1 'polypeptide(L)'
;MEYPQIVFCDVKSRGQSLFGVTDHEFGHQWFPMVVGSDERRHAWMDEGLNTFMNYYSKQAYYDTEGGGRGMSPSYAARAMSSPLIDQPIMTYADRIRGQALGFLAYRKPAQGLVLLREYILGEERFDSAFREYYDRWAYQHPQPADFFRTIEDVAGADLDWFWTGWFYSTDRFDQGITSVETEGDSTIVTTSSMAVSSTSFASSTVSA
;
A
#
# COMPACT_ATOMS: atom_id res chain seq x y z
N MET A 1 4.30 -10.97 17.31
CA MET A 1 2.98 -10.91 17.94
C MET A 1 2.97 -9.77 18.93
N GLU A 2 2.03 -8.88 18.68
CA GLU A 2 1.91 -7.52 19.13
C GLU A 2 0.84 -7.43 20.22
N TYR A 3 1.13 -7.91 21.43
CA TYR A 3 0.19 -7.63 22.53
C TYR A 3 0.40 -6.20 23.03
N PRO A 4 -0.65 -5.54 23.57
CA PRO A 4 -0.49 -4.26 24.23
C PRO A 4 0.65 -4.34 25.27
N GLN A 5 1.68 -3.51 25.08
CA GLN A 5 2.87 -3.42 25.94
C GLN A 5 3.76 -4.68 26.03
N ILE A 6 3.50 -5.73 25.25
CA ILE A 6 4.30 -6.97 25.25
C ILE A 6 4.43 -7.50 23.82
N VAL A 7 5.67 -7.60 23.33
CA VAL A 7 5.94 -8.13 21.98
C VAL A 7 6.69 -9.45 22.05
N PHE A 8 6.24 -10.44 21.28
CA PHE A 8 6.91 -11.72 21.13
C PHE A 8 7.59 -11.81 19.76
N CYS A 9 8.92 -11.90 19.77
CA CYS A 9 9.75 -12.10 18.60
C CYS A 9 10.42 -13.48 18.62
N ASP A 10 10.74 -14.04 17.45
CA ASP A 10 11.46 -15.31 17.35
C ASP A 10 12.87 -15.20 17.98
N VAL A 11 13.19 -16.12 18.89
CA VAL A 11 14.48 -16.20 19.60
C VAL A 11 15.69 -16.37 18.66
N LYS A 12 15.47 -16.82 17.42
CA LYS A 12 16.49 -17.00 16.39
C LYS A 12 16.72 -15.76 15.54
N SER A 13 15.89 -14.73 15.62
CA SER A 13 16.04 -13.50 14.83
C SER A 13 17.36 -12.79 15.13
N ARG A 14 18.11 -12.40 14.10
CA ARG A 14 19.41 -11.70 14.20
C ARG A 14 19.52 -10.60 13.14
N GLY A 15 20.37 -9.60 13.38
CA GLY A 15 20.69 -8.54 12.40
C GLY A 15 19.45 -7.86 11.84
N GLN A 16 19.38 -7.71 10.52
CA GLN A 16 18.23 -7.08 9.83
C GLN A 16 16.90 -7.81 10.08
N SER A 17 16.91 -9.13 10.31
CA SER A 17 15.70 -9.85 10.64
C SER A 17 15.18 -9.51 12.03
N LEU A 18 16.09 -9.31 13.00
CA LEU A 18 15.70 -8.89 14.35
C LEU A 18 15.18 -7.46 14.35
N PHE A 19 15.84 -6.55 13.63
CA PHE A 19 15.32 -5.21 13.41
C PHE A 19 13.93 -5.26 12.80
N GLY A 20 13.76 -5.97 11.68
CA GLY A 20 12.49 -6.01 10.96
C GLY A 20 11.32 -6.50 11.81
N VAL A 21 11.49 -7.59 12.58
CA VAL A 21 10.43 -8.02 13.50
C VAL A 21 10.23 -7.01 14.63
N THR A 22 11.30 -6.52 15.27
CA THR A 22 11.15 -5.60 16.41
C THR A 22 10.46 -4.29 16.01
N ASP A 23 10.85 -3.74 14.85
CA ASP A 23 10.28 -2.52 14.28
C ASP A 23 8.81 -2.71 13.87
N HIS A 24 8.46 -3.86 13.28
CA HIS A 24 7.07 -4.23 12.98
C HIS A 24 6.23 -4.29 14.25
N GLU A 25 6.66 -5.04 15.25
CA GLU A 25 5.91 -5.19 16.51
C GLU A 25 5.81 -3.86 17.29
N PHE A 26 6.81 -2.98 17.16
CA PHE A 26 6.78 -1.64 17.76
C PHE A 26 5.82 -0.70 17.01
N GLY A 27 5.75 -0.77 15.69
CA GLY A 27 4.82 0.06 14.92
C GLY A 27 3.34 -0.25 15.22
N HIS A 28 3.05 -1.45 15.75
CA HIS A 28 1.70 -1.78 16.21
C HIS A 28 1.22 -0.94 17.40
N GLN A 29 2.09 -0.20 18.10
CA GLN A 29 1.66 0.77 19.12
C GLN A 29 0.68 1.82 18.57
N TRP A 30 0.75 2.14 17.27
CA TRP A 30 -0.21 3.04 16.61
C TRP A 30 -1.42 2.27 16.05
N PHE A 31 -1.17 1.24 15.23
CA PHE A 31 -2.21 0.44 14.58
C PHE A 31 -2.00 -1.05 14.90
N PRO A 32 -2.89 -1.75 15.63
CA PRO A 32 -4.21 -1.30 16.05
C PRO A 32 -4.29 -0.72 17.48
N MET A 33 -3.17 -0.58 18.21
CA MET A 33 -3.27 -0.37 19.67
C MET A 33 -3.87 0.98 20.08
N VAL A 34 -3.57 2.07 19.35
CA VAL A 34 -4.23 3.37 19.56
C VAL A 34 -5.43 3.52 18.64
N VAL A 35 -5.30 3.16 17.36
CA VAL A 35 -6.39 3.21 16.37
C VAL A 35 -6.88 1.78 16.09
N GLY A 36 -7.99 1.38 16.72
CA GLY A 36 -8.41 -0.02 16.79
C GLY A 36 -9.18 -0.52 15.57
N SER A 37 -8.53 -1.22 14.64
CA SER A 37 -9.19 -1.85 13.50
C SER A 37 -9.84 -3.21 13.81
N ASP A 38 -10.78 -3.65 12.98
CA ASP A 38 -11.33 -5.01 13.00
C ASP A 38 -10.41 -5.95 12.21
N GLU A 39 -9.35 -6.44 12.86
CA GLU A 39 -8.30 -7.29 12.26
C GLU A 39 -8.87 -8.53 11.53
N ARG A 40 -10.02 -9.05 11.96
CA ARG A 40 -10.65 -10.25 11.35
C ARG A 40 -11.27 -9.93 10.00
N ARG A 41 -11.81 -8.72 9.83
CA ARG A 41 -12.40 -8.28 8.57
C ARG A 41 -11.41 -7.53 7.70
N HIS A 42 -10.52 -6.76 8.32
CA HIS A 42 -9.70 -5.76 7.66
C HIS A 42 -8.24 -5.83 8.13
N ALA A 43 -7.67 -7.05 8.15
CA ALA A 43 -6.27 -7.30 8.55
C ALA A 43 -5.24 -6.36 7.91
N TRP A 44 -5.53 -5.80 6.74
CA TRP A 44 -4.65 -4.83 6.09
C TRP A 44 -4.54 -3.49 6.81
N MET A 45 -5.56 -3.10 7.60
CA MET A 45 -5.50 -1.86 8.38
C MET A 45 -4.47 -1.97 9.50
N ASP A 46 -4.37 -3.14 10.11
CA ASP A 46 -3.37 -3.44 11.13
C ASP A 46 -1.99 -3.59 10.46
N GLU A 47 -1.91 -4.54 9.54
CA GLU A 47 -0.63 -5.02 9.04
C GLU A 47 -0.06 -4.17 7.90
N GLY A 48 -0.92 -3.65 7.04
CA GLY A 48 -0.55 -2.87 5.87
C GLY A 48 -0.17 -1.44 6.21
N LEU A 49 -0.91 -0.80 7.13
CA LEU A 49 -0.54 0.53 7.66
C LEU A 49 0.80 0.46 8.40
N ASN A 50 0.98 -0.59 9.21
CA ASN A 50 2.23 -0.82 9.91
C ASN A 50 3.39 -1.11 8.96
N THR A 51 3.21 -2.01 7.99
CA THR A 51 4.21 -2.32 6.96
C THR A 51 4.60 -1.08 6.15
N PHE A 52 3.65 -0.17 5.90
CA PHE A 52 3.92 1.13 5.28
C PHE A 52 4.83 1.99 6.15
N MET A 53 4.58 2.10 7.46
CA MET A 53 5.49 2.82 8.36
C MET A 53 6.88 2.16 8.42
N ASN A 54 6.92 0.82 8.47
CA ASN A 54 8.17 0.06 8.53
C ASN A 54 9.02 0.22 7.25
N TYR A 55 8.38 0.49 6.11
CA TYR A 55 9.08 0.82 4.86
C TYR A 55 9.98 2.04 5.04
N TYR A 56 9.54 3.08 5.76
CA TYR A 56 10.31 4.30 5.98
C TYR A 56 11.25 4.20 7.18
N SER A 57 10.85 3.59 8.30
CA SER A 57 11.74 3.40 9.46
C SER A 57 12.99 2.59 9.10
N LYS A 58 12.83 1.55 8.27
CA LYS A 58 13.94 0.73 7.80
C LYS A 58 14.91 1.52 6.93
N GLN A 59 14.40 2.33 6.01
CA GLN A 59 15.23 3.19 5.17
C GLN A 59 16.01 4.17 6.01
N ALA A 60 15.35 4.83 6.96
CA ALA A 60 15.99 5.77 7.89
C ALA A 60 17.07 5.11 8.75
N TYR A 61 16.83 3.88 9.23
CA TYR A 61 17.79 3.19 10.09
C TYR A 61 19.02 2.65 9.34
N TYR A 62 18.83 2.14 8.12
CA TYR A 62 19.90 1.52 7.33
C TYR A 62 20.55 2.45 6.30
N ASP A 63 20.04 3.68 6.15
CA ASP A 63 20.47 4.62 5.11
C ASP A 63 20.40 3.97 3.71
N THR A 64 19.24 3.38 3.41
CA THR A 64 18.98 2.67 2.15
C THR A 64 17.78 3.27 1.44
N GLU A 65 17.77 3.20 0.11
CA GLU A 65 16.58 3.48 -0.68
C GLU A 65 15.69 2.23 -0.80
N GLY A 66 14.40 2.39 -0.54
CA GLY A 66 13.36 1.37 -0.67
C GLY A 66 13.25 0.37 0.50
N GLY A 67 12.13 -0.36 0.56
CA GLY A 67 11.81 -1.31 1.63
C GLY A 67 12.49 -2.68 1.55
N GLY A 68 13.29 -2.91 0.50
CA GLY A 68 13.94 -4.19 0.19
C GLY A 68 13.11 -5.13 -0.70
N ARG A 69 13.59 -6.37 -0.91
CA ARG A 69 13.07 -7.30 -1.94
C ARG A 69 11.57 -7.59 -1.85
N GLY A 70 10.99 -7.61 -0.65
CA GLY A 70 9.56 -7.85 -0.44
C GLY A 70 8.65 -6.67 -0.82
N MET A 71 9.23 -5.47 -0.92
CA MET A 71 8.54 -4.22 -1.25
C MET A 71 8.93 -3.68 -2.64
N SER A 72 9.66 -4.45 -3.46
CA SER A 72 10.02 -4.02 -4.81
C SER A 72 8.82 -4.06 -5.76
N PRO A 73 8.73 -3.14 -6.75
CA PRO A 73 7.68 -3.18 -7.77
C PRO A 73 7.64 -4.51 -8.54
N SER A 74 8.80 -5.10 -8.80
CA SER A 74 8.91 -6.40 -9.49
C SER A 74 8.31 -7.57 -8.69
N TYR A 75 8.43 -7.54 -7.36
CA TYR A 75 7.79 -8.53 -6.51
C TYR A 75 6.27 -8.36 -6.53
N ALA A 76 5.79 -7.11 -6.41
CA ALA A 76 4.37 -6.77 -6.48
C ALA A 76 3.72 -7.27 -7.78
N ALA A 77 4.32 -6.93 -8.92
CA ALA A 77 3.82 -7.32 -10.24
C ALA A 77 3.74 -8.85 -10.40
N ARG A 78 4.76 -9.58 -9.93
CA ARG A 78 4.75 -11.05 -9.95
C ARG A 78 3.66 -11.63 -9.05
N ALA A 79 3.47 -11.06 -7.86
CA ALA A 79 2.45 -11.51 -6.91
C ALA A 79 1.03 -11.28 -7.45
N MET A 80 0.75 -10.10 -8.00
CA MET A 80 -0.53 -9.77 -8.66
C MET A 80 -0.77 -10.57 -9.94
N SER A 81 0.28 -11.10 -10.57
CA SER A 81 0.14 -12.00 -11.72
C SER A 81 -0.26 -13.43 -11.32
N SER A 82 -0.11 -13.80 -10.05
CA SER A 82 -0.30 -15.18 -9.58
C SER A 82 -1.76 -15.46 -9.19
N PRO A 83 -2.41 -16.48 -9.77
CA PRO A 83 -3.79 -16.84 -9.42
C PRO A 83 -3.92 -17.40 -7.99
N LEU A 84 -2.82 -17.75 -7.34
CA LEU A 84 -2.81 -18.24 -5.95
C LEU A 84 -2.76 -17.11 -4.92
N ILE A 85 -2.37 -15.90 -5.34
CA ILE A 85 -2.08 -14.76 -4.47
C ILE A 85 -3.03 -13.59 -4.73
N ASP A 86 -3.42 -13.40 -5.98
CA ASP A 86 -4.22 -12.24 -6.39
C ASP A 86 -5.68 -12.38 -5.92
N GLN A 87 -6.03 -11.59 -4.91
CA GLN A 87 -7.38 -11.32 -4.44
C GLN A 87 -7.49 -9.83 -4.06
N PRO A 88 -8.69 -9.25 -3.93
CA PRO A 88 -8.85 -7.91 -3.40
C PRO A 88 -8.27 -7.79 -1.98
N ILE A 89 -7.66 -6.66 -1.65
CA ILE A 89 -7.17 -6.36 -0.28
C ILE A 89 -8.32 -6.43 0.72
N MET A 90 -9.53 -6.05 0.28
CA MET A 90 -10.75 -6.07 1.09
C MET A 90 -11.31 -7.48 1.37
N THR A 91 -10.62 -8.54 0.92
CA THR A 91 -10.98 -9.92 1.27
C THR A 91 -10.81 -10.13 2.79
N TYR A 92 -11.85 -10.61 3.46
CA TYR A 92 -11.79 -10.90 4.91
C TYR A 92 -10.69 -11.90 5.24
N ALA A 93 -10.07 -11.76 6.40
CA ALA A 93 -8.86 -12.51 6.77
C ALA A 93 -9.08 -14.03 6.73
N ASP A 94 -10.26 -14.50 7.13
CA ASP A 94 -10.67 -15.91 7.11
C ASP A 94 -10.96 -16.46 5.69
N ARG A 95 -11.03 -15.58 4.69
CA ARG A 95 -11.27 -15.92 3.27
C ARG A 95 -10.07 -15.67 2.37
N ILE A 96 -8.99 -15.15 2.93
CA ILE A 96 -7.71 -15.04 2.24
C ILE A 96 -7.15 -16.46 2.03
N ARG A 97 -6.74 -16.78 0.80
CA ARG A 97 -6.10 -18.06 0.49
C ARG A 97 -4.77 -18.14 1.23
N GLY A 98 -4.41 -19.32 1.75
CA GLY A 98 -3.31 -19.45 2.72
C GLY A 98 -1.97 -18.83 2.33
N GLN A 99 -1.59 -18.84 1.05
CA GLN A 99 -0.32 -18.23 0.60
C GLN A 99 -0.41 -16.70 0.38
N ALA A 100 -1.62 -16.15 0.32
CA ALA A 100 -1.89 -14.76 -0.04
C ALA A 100 -1.85 -13.80 1.15
N LEU A 101 -1.99 -14.27 2.40
CA LEU A 101 -2.08 -13.41 3.59
C LEU A 101 -0.91 -12.44 3.73
N GLY A 102 0.32 -12.96 3.67
CA GLY A 102 1.52 -12.13 3.75
C GLY A 102 1.64 -11.11 2.61
N PHE A 103 0.91 -11.27 1.52
CA PHE A 103 0.85 -10.28 0.44
C PHE A 103 -0.31 -9.30 0.63
N LEU A 104 -1.52 -9.79 0.91
CA LEU A 104 -2.75 -9.00 0.92
C LEU A 104 -2.98 -8.22 2.21
N ALA A 105 -2.56 -8.73 3.36
CA ALA A 105 -2.64 -7.99 4.61
C ALA A 105 -1.45 -7.01 4.77
N TYR A 106 -0.27 -7.33 4.24
CA TYR A 106 0.95 -6.57 4.52
C TYR A 106 1.43 -5.76 3.31
N ARG A 107 1.86 -6.47 2.25
CA ARG A 107 2.70 -5.88 1.20
C ARG A 107 1.90 -5.08 0.17
N LYS A 108 0.82 -5.63 -0.39
CA LYS A 108 -0.01 -4.97 -1.41
C LYS A 108 -0.61 -3.65 -0.87
N PRO A 109 -1.18 -3.60 0.35
CA PRO A 109 -1.64 -2.34 0.95
C PRO A 109 -0.50 -1.35 1.14
N ALA A 110 0.61 -1.76 1.76
CA ALA A 110 1.75 -0.87 1.99
C ALA A 110 2.34 -0.33 0.69
N GLN A 111 2.45 -1.15 -0.36
CA GLN A 111 2.88 -0.73 -1.69
C GLN A 111 1.91 0.28 -2.31
N GLY A 112 0.60 0.08 -2.12
CA GLY A 112 -0.41 1.05 -2.53
C GLY A 112 -0.22 2.40 -1.83
N LEU A 113 0.04 2.39 -0.53
CA LEU A 113 0.26 3.61 0.24
C LEU A 113 1.57 4.32 -0.13
N VAL A 114 2.65 3.57 -0.40
CA VAL A 114 3.88 4.13 -0.98
C VAL A 114 3.59 4.74 -2.36
N LEU A 115 2.84 4.05 -3.23
CA LEU A 115 2.45 4.59 -4.53
C LEU A 115 1.64 5.90 -4.39
N LEU A 116 0.68 5.90 -3.47
CA LEU A 116 -0.19 7.04 -3.18
C LEU A 116 0.63 8.24 -2.67
N ARG A 117 1.57 8.02 -1.75
CA ARG A 117 2.45 9.04 -1.20
C ARG A 117 3.44 9.57 -2.23
N GLU A 118 4.19 8.68 -2.89
CA GLU A 118 5.34 9.08 -3.70
C GLU A 118 4.95 9.60 -5.08
N TYR A 119 3.83 9.13 -5.65
CA TYR A 119 3.52 9.39 -7.08
C TYR A 119 2.16 10.05 -7.33
N ILE A 120 1.20 9.97 -6.40
CA ILE A 120 -0.17 10.48 -6.63
C ILE A 120 -0.42 11.77 -5.85
N LEU A 121 -0.21 11.75 -4.53
CA LEU A 121 -0.50 12.88 -3.65
C LEU A 121 0.72 13.76 -3.38
N GLY A 122 1.91 13.15 -3.34
CA GLY A 122 3.11 13.75 -2.78
C GLY A 122 3.18 13.61 -1.26
N GLU A 123 4.40 13.62 -0.74
CA GLU A 123 4.74 13.45 0.68
C GLU A 123 3.96 14.39 1.60
N GLU A 124 3.94 15.70 1.32
CA GLU A 124 3.32 16.69 2.20
C GLU A 124 1.81 16.43 2.41
N ARG A 125 1.09 16.21 1.32
CA ARG A 125 -0.37 16.00 1.34
C ARG A 125 -0.71 14.66 1.97
N PHE A 126 0.00 13.59 1.59
CA PHE A 126 -0.22 12.27 2.16
C PHE A 126 0.09 12.25 3.66
N ASP A 127 1.25 12.77 4.08
CA ASP A 127 1.67 12.71 5.48
C ASP A 127 0.76 13.57 6.38
N SER A 128 0.29 14.71 5.88
CA SER A 128 -0.73 15.51 6.57
C SER A 128 -2.00 14.68 6.79
N ALA A 129 -2.50 14.03 5.74
CA ALA A 129 -3.70 13.22 5.79
C ALA A 129 -3.56 11.96 6.67
N PHE A 130 -2.40 11.32 6.63
CA PHE A 130 -2.12 10.14 7.44
C PHE A 130 -2.02 10.47 8.94
N ARG A 131 -1.42 11.62 9.30
CA ARG A 131 -1.44 12.12 10.69
C ARG A 131 -2.84 12.47 11.15
N GLU A 132 -3.62 13.16 10.32
CA GLU A 132 -5.00 13.50 10.65
C GLU A 132 -5.87 12.23 10.82
N TYR A 133 -5.64 11.16 10.04
CA TYR A 133 -6.31 9.88 10.26
C TYR A 133 -6.01 9.31 11.66
N TYR A 134 -4.75 9.34 12.08
CA TYR A 134 -4.39 8.95 13.44
C TYR A 134 -5.10 9.82 14.48
N ASP A 135 -5.05 11.14 14.34
CA ASP A 135 -5.61 12.08 15.32
C ASP A 135 -7.14 11.96 15.43
N ARG A 136 -7.85 11.79 14.31
CA ARG A 136 -9.31 11.60 14.28
C ARG A 136 -9.74 10.31 14.94
N TRP A 137 -8.99 9.24 14.75
CA TRP A 137 -9.40 7.88 15.11
C TRP A 137 -8.63 7.29 16.29
N ALA A 138 -7.79 8.08 16.94
CA ALA A 138 -7.15 7.70 18.18
C ALA A 138 -8.20 7.29 19.23
N TYR A 139 -8.01 6.09 19.79
CA TYR A 139 -8.88 5.44 20.75
C TYR A 139 -10.29 5.12 20.22
N GLN A 140 -10.44 5.02 18.90
CA GLN A 140 -11.69 4.66 18.22
C GLN A 140 -11.51 3.44 17.31
N HIS A 141 -12.60 3.03 16.64
CA HIS A 141 -12.64 1.83 15.79
C HIS A 141 -13.03 2.14 14.34
N PRO A 142 -12.12 2.74 13.53
CA PRO A 142 -12.41 3.08 12.15
C PRO A 142 -12.67 1.86 11.27
N GLN A 143 -13.50 2.06 10.25
CA GLN A 143 -13.64 1.15 9.13
C GLN A 143 -12.76 1.62 7.95
N PRO A 144 -12.51 0.77 6.93
CA PRO A 144 -11.77 1.16 5.72
C PRO A 144 -12.24 2.48 5.09
N ALA A 145 -13.55 2.72 5.04
CA ALA A 145 -14.11 3.95 4.48
C ALA A 145 -13.76 5.21 5.30
N ASP A 146 -13.44 5.07 6.58
CA ASP A 146 -13.03 6.18 7.43
C ASP A 146 -11.58 6.58 7.18
N PHE A 147 -10.72 5.59 6.90
CA PHE A 147 -9.37 5.82 6.40
C PHE A 147 -9.43 6.52 5.04
N PHE A 148 -10.12 5.93 4.05
CA PHE A 148 -10.22 6.50 2.69
C PHE A 148 -10.73 7.94 2.71
N ARG A 149 -11.83 8.21 3.42
CA ARG A 149 -12.41 9.55 3.53
C ARG A 149 -11.48 10.54 4.22
N THR A 150 -10.74 10.13 5.24
CA THR A 150 -9.77 11.04 5.89
C THR A 150 -8.64 11.40 4.92
N ILE A 151 -8.14 10.41 4.17
CA ILE A 151 -7.09 10.67 3.18
C ILE A 151 -7.57 11.65 2.11
N GLU A 152 -8.76 11.45 1.55
CA GLU A 152 -9.35 12.31 0.52
C GLU A 152 -9.65 13.72 1.02
N ASP A 153 -10.27 13.84 2.19
CA ASP A 153 -10.67 15.11 2.80
C ASP A 153 -9.46 16.02 3.03
N VAL A 154 -8.41 15.48 3.64
CA VAL A 154 -7.22 16.28 4.00
C VAL A 154 -6.32 16.53 2.79
N ALA A 155 -6.18 15.53 1.90
CA ALA A 155 -5.42 15.72 0.68
C ALA A 155 -6.14 16.64 -0.32
N GLY A 156 -7.46 16.80 -0.23
CA GLY A 156 -8.27 17.51 -1.21
C GLY A 156 -8.24 16.83 -2.58
N ALA A 157 -8.33 15.50 -2.62
CA ALA A 157 -8.28 14.70 -3.84
C ALA A 157 -9.41 13.66 -3.86
N ASP A 158 -10.02 13.49 -5.03
CA ASP A 158 -10.89 12.34 -5.31
C ASP A 158 -10.01 11.12 -5.66
N LEU A 159 -10.07 10.10 -4.80
CA LEU A 159 -9.25 8.89 -4.91
C LEU A 159 -10.11 7.63 -5.07
N ASP A 160 -11.41 7.76 -5.39
CA ASP A 160 -12.32 6.62 -5.57
C ASP A 160 -11.77 5.62 -6.59
N TRP A 161 -11.16 6.11 -7.67
CA TRP A 161 -10.52 5.28 -8.70
C TRP A 161 -9.35 4.46 -8.13
N PHE A 162 -8.58 5.05 -7.22
CA PHE A 162 -7.42 4.42 -6.60
C PHE A 162 -7.87 3.37 -5.58
N TRP A 163 -8.81 3.71 -4.70
CA TRP A 163 -9.33 2.76 -3.72
C TRP A 163 -10.02 1.58 -4.41
N THR A 164 -10.88 1.86 -5.39
CA THR A 164 -11.59 0.82 -6.14
C THR A 164 -10.61 -0.08 -6.87
N GLY A 165 -9.67 0.49 -7.63
CA GLY A 165 -8.70 -0.26 -8.41
C GLY A 165 -7.73 -1.07 -7.56
N TRP A 166 -7.22 -0.49 -6.46
CA TRP A 166 -6.15 -1.11 -5.68
C TRP A 166 -6.66 -2.02 -4.54
N PHE A 167 -7.73 -1.61 -3.85
CA PHE A 167 -8.22 -2.30 -2.65
C PHE A 167 -9.38 -3.27 -2.93
N TYR A 168 -10.29 -2.90 -3.83
CA TYR A 168 -11.51 -3.67 -4.11
C TYR A 168 -11.38 -4.59 -5.33
N SER A 169 -10.39 -4.35 -6.19
CA SER A 169 -10.22 -5.06 -7.45
C SER A 169 -8.95 -5.91 -7.53
N THR A 170 -8.92 -6.79 -8.53
CA THR A 170 -7.75 -7.51 -9.05
C THR A 170 -7.44 -7.10 -10.49
N ASP A 171 -7.97 -5.95 -10.92
CA ASP A 171 -7.73 -5.43 -12.26
C ASP A 171 -6.24 -5.24 -12.48
N ARG A 172 -5.81 -5.58 -13.69
CA ARG A 172 -4.42 -5.47 -14.08
C ARG A 172 -4.25 -4.23 -14.92
N PHE A 173 -3.23 -3.45 -14.55
CA PHE A 173 -2.75 -2.39 -15.42
C PHE A 173 -2.10 -3.03 -16.65
N ASP A 174 -2.84 -3.01 -17.76
CA ASP A 174 -2.39 -3.52 -19.05
C ASP A 174 -2.34 -2.34 -20.02
N GLN A 175 -1.20 -1.66 -20.04
CA GLN A 175 -0.92 -0.57 -20.97
C GLN A 175 0.21 -0.95 -21.92
N GLY A 176 -0.05 -0.75 -23.21
CA GLY A 176 0.94 -0.93 -24.26
C GLY A 176 1.38 0.43 -24.82
N ILE A 177 2.67 0.59 -25.08
CA ILE A 177 3.18 1.69 -25.88
C ILE A 177 2.82 1.41 -27.35
N THR A 178 2.05 2.29 -27.97
CA THR A 178 1.59 2.14 -29.36
C THR A 178 2.47 2.87 -30.35
N SER A 179 3.02 4.03 -29.96
CA SER A 179 4.01 4.75 -30.76
C SER A 179 5.00 5.50 -29.87
N VAL A 180 6.20 5.68 -30.42
CA VAL A 180 7.23 6.57 -29.86
C VAL A 180 7.72 7.42 -31.02
N GLU A 181 7.48 8.72 -30.93
CA GLU A 181 7.82 9.69 -31.97
C GLU A 181 8.73 10.76 -31.39
N THR A 182 9.74 11.18 -32.15
CA THR A 182 10.69 12.23 -31.74
C THR A 182 10.47 13.46 -32.61
N GLU A 183 10.12 14.57 -31.98
CA GLU A 183 9.93 15.87 -32.64
C GLU A 183 10.90 16.88 -32.03
N GLY A 184 11.98 17.20 -32.77
CA GLY A 184 13.06 18.05 -32.27
C GLY A 184 13.73 17.44 -31.04
N ASP A 185 13.72 18.18 -29.93
CA ASP A 185 14.27 17.74 -28.64
C ASP A 185 13.23 17.01 -27.74
N SER A 186 12.01 16.79 -28.23
CA SER A 186 10.93 16.13 -27.48
C SER A 186 10.69 14.70 -27.96
N THR A 187 10.35 13.81 -27.02
CA THR A 187 9.88 12.44 -27.31
C THR A 187 8.42 12.30 -26.86
N ILE A 188 7.55 11.95 -27.78
CA ILE A 188 6.13 11.69 -27.55
C ILE A 188 5.94 10.18 -27.47
N VAL A 189 5.44 9.70 -26.33
CA VAL A 189 5.11 8.30 -26.11
C VAL A 189 3.59 8.17 -26.06
N THR A 190 3.01 7.46 -27.02
CA THR A 190 1.57 7.16 -27.05
C THR A 190 1.33 5.83 -26.38
N THR A 191 0.40 5.78 -25.42
CA THR A 191 -0.01 4.54 -24.74
C THR A 191 -1.47 4.22 -25.02
N SER A 192 -1.81 2.93 -24.94
CA SER A 192 -3.19 2.44 -25.01
C SER A 192 -3.43 1.39 -23.93
N SER A 193 -4.66 1.29 -23.43
CA SER A 193 -5.05 0.17 -22.59
C SER A 193 -5.27 -1.07 -23.46
N MET A 194 -4.58 -2.16 -23.15
CA MET A 194 -4.71 -3.43 -23.87
C MET A 194 -5.76 -4.37 -23.26
N ALA A 195 -6.35 -3.99 -22.12
CA ALA A 195 -7.45 -4.72 -21.48
C ALA A 195 -8.80 -4.41 -22.16
N VAL A 196 -9.43 -5.44 -22.73
CA VAL A 196 -10.84 -5.42 -23.14
C VAL A 196 -11.70 -5.61 -21.90
N SER A 197 -12.02 -4.53 -21.19
CA SER A 197 -13.12 -4.46 -20.22
C SER A 197 -13.51 -3.00 -20.03
N SER A 198 -14.82 -2.74 -20.06
CA SER A 198 -15.49 -1.48 -20.34
C SER A 198 -15.29 -0.38 -19.29
N THR A 199 -14.14 0.27 -19.25
CA THR A 199 -14.06 1.65 -18.72
C THR A 199 -12.99 2.42 -19.48
N SER A 200 -13.41 3.40 -20.29
CA SER A 200 -12.51 4.29 -21.01
C SER A 200 -11.80 5.22 -20.02
N PHE A 201 -10.49 5.12 -19.89
CA PHE A 201 -9.68 6.15 -19.24
C PHE A 201 -9.14 7.12 -20.30
N ALA A 202 -9.21 8.42 -19.97
CA ALA A 202 -8.77 9.50 -20.83
C ALA A 202 -7.24 9.47 -21.02
N SER A 203 -6.82 9.71 -22.26
CA SER A 203 -5.43 9.94 -22.68
C SER A 203 -4.80 11.07 -21.85
N SER A 204 -3.69 10.78 -21.16
CA SER A 204 -2.83 11.81 -20.55
C SER A 204 -1.52 11.91 -21.33
N THR A 205 -1.24 13.09 -21.87
CA THR A 205 0.07 13.43 -22.44
C THR A 205 1.01 13.79 -21.30
N VAL A 206 2.13 13.07 -21.15
CA VAL A 206 3.21 13.46 -20.24
C VAL A 206 4.32 14.08 -21.08
N SER A 207 4.54 15.39 -20.94
CA SER A 207 5.75 16.05 -21.43
C SER A 207 6.84 15.93 -20.37
N ALA A 208 8.04 15.53 -20.80
CA ALA A 208 9.26 15.56 -19.99
C ALA A 208 9.77 17.00 -19.81
#